data_AF-A0A0S8D648-F1
#
_entry.id   AF-A0A0S8D648-F1
#
_cell.length_a   1.000
_cell.length_b   1.000
_cell.length_c   1.000
_cell.angle_alpha   90.00
_cell.angle_beta   90.00
_cell.angle_gamma   90.00
#
_symmetry.space_group_name_H-M   'P 1'
#
loop_
_entity.id
_entity.type
_entity.pdbx_description
1 polymer ?
#
loop_
_entity_poly.entity_id
_entity_poly.type
_entity_poly.pdbx_seq_one_letter_code
_entity_poly.pdbx_strand_id
1 'polypeptide(L)'
;MKKRLRVIIFVLEISFLSVCIPLMSTHISEARNTTSKPTQVNHAIIKGIELLYDSKFDEAEDLFQNIVAEKPKDPAGYFYLAMVTWSRLASGFWSGEMVDQYGDRIDKAISIANKKIEEAKADAFTYFYLGGALGFKGRFQLMQQKWLSSFFLALEAIKALETCQKMDPNNKDVLLGLGIFDYYTARLSGVLKFLSYLLIHEGNKVEGLRKLHVAAEEAIYSSTEAKSLLLHIYLFLEDTHYPKALVLAQELAYRFVQAPRHKYLEGVAYIRIGDEKKYGEVLDFFKERASFENSRENAGIWGRRVQYLEATHCLVRRQTEKARSKLDAVLSQPNPKLDPLMLAWPLLKKGMSYDIEGNREEALKYYRKILRLKNGAGAQFLAQRYLDEPAQRGDPFLAY
;
A
#
# COMPACT_ATOMS: atom_id res chain seq x y z
N MET A 1 4.06 4.66 30.25
CA MET A 1 3.00 3.97 29.46
C MET A 1 2.67 4.68 28.14
N LYS A 2 1.94 5.81 28.11
CA LYS A 2 1.35 6.39 26.88
C LYS A 2 2.28 6.51 25.64
N LYS A 3 3.58 6.84 25.79
CA LYS A 3 4.53 6.92 24.64
C LYS A 3 4.76 5.57 23.94
N ARG A 4 5.14 4.50 24.65
CA ARG A 4 5.41 3.18 24.02
C ARG A 4 4.18 2.62 23.29
N LEU A 5 2.97 2.86 23.83
CA LEU A 5 1.73 2.45 23.17
C LEU A 5 1.52 3.19 21.84
N ARG A 6 1.77 4.50 21.79
CA ARG A 6 1.75 5.27 20.52
C ARG A 6 2.77 4.71 19.53
N VAL A 7 4.03 4.55 19.91
CA VAL A 7 5.09 4.03 19.01
C VAL A 7 4.70 2.69 18.39
N ILE A 8 4.21 1.73 19.21
CA ILE A 8 3.84 0.39 18.73
C ILE A 8 2.63 0.44 17.78
N ILE A 9 1.61 1.25 18.07
CA ILE A 9 0.45 1.38 17.17
C ILE A 9 0.83 2.14 15.88
N PHE A 10 1.73 3.11 15.97
CA PHE A 10 2.23 3.84 14.82
C PHE A 10 3.11 2.95 13.93
N VAL A 11 3.84 2.01 14.52
CA VAL A 11 4.49 0.87 13.84
C VAL A 11 3.47 -0.10 13.23
N LEU A 12 2.15 0.10 13.39
CA LEU A 12 1.08 -0.70 12.75
C LEU A 12 0.22 0.08 11.74
N GLU A 13 -0.02 1.37 11.97
CA GLU A 13 -0.32 2.33 10.89
C GLU A 13 0.75 2.23 9.79
N ILE A 14 2.01 2.09 10.20
CA ILE A 14 3.16 1.80 9.34
C ILE A 14 3.40 0.29 9.14
N SER A 15 2.87 -0.66 9.93
CA SER A 15 3.06 -2.10 9.59
C SER A 15 2.21 -2.58 8.44
N PHE A 16 1.17 -1.87 8.02
CA PHE A 16 0.67 -2.03 6.64
C PHE A 16 1.70 -1.61 5.55
N LEU A 17 2.92 -1.24 5.96
CA LEU A 17 4.23 -1.05 5.28
C LEU A 17 5.45 -1.69 6.08
N SER A 18 5.19 -2.56 7.08
CA SER A 18 5.92 -3.58 7.95
C SER A 18 7.40 -3.55 8.45
N VAL A 19 8.14 -4.69 8.38
CA VAL A 19 9.38 -5.21 9.09
C VAL A 19 9.06 -6.09 10.33
N CYS A 20 9.70 -7.22 10.75
CA CYS A 20 10.43 -8.43 10.21
C CYS A 20 10.26 -9.55 11.33
N ILE A 21 10.65 -10.85 11.47
CA ILE A 21 11.53 -11.95 10.94
C ILE A 21 10.78 -13.33 11.23
N PRO A 22 11.29 -14.58 10.98
CA PRO A 22 10.48 -15.86 11.03
C PRO A 22 10.90 -17.00 12.03
N LEU A 23 10.05 -18.04 12.23
CA LEU A 23 10.39 -19.43 12.68
C LEU A 23 9.40 -20.51 12.13
N MET A 24 9.67 -21.83 12.30
CA MET A 24 9.19 -22.94 11.44
C MET A 24 7.98 -23.78 11.94
N SER A 25 7.13 -24.27 11.02
CA SER A 25 6.78 -25.70 10.81
C SER A 25 5.67 -25.88 9.75
N THR A 26 5.45 -27.11 9.26
CA THR A 26 4.58 -27.44 8.12
C THR A 26 3.47 -28.44 8.48
N HIS A 27 2.23 -28.17 8.06
CA HIS A 27 1.27 -29.22 7.70
C HIS A 27 0.32 -28.70 6.60
N ILE A 28 0.04 -29.55 5.61
CA ILE A 28 -0.98 -29.33 4.57
C ILE A 28 -2.14 -30.28 4.85
N SER A 29 -3.37 -29.82 4.63
CA SER A 29 -4.57 -30.65 4.68
C SER A 29 -5.38 -30.40 3.40
N GLU A 30 -5.80 -31.47 2.74
CA GLU A 30 -6.49 -31.43 1.45
C GLU A 30 -7.98 -31.10 1.63
N ALA A 31 -8.44 -30.00 1.02
CA ALA A 31 -9.86 -29.66 0.98
C ALA A 31 -10.55 -30.37 -0.19
N ARG A 32 -11.69 -31.03 0.08
CA ARG A 32 -12.49 -31.70 -0.97
C ARG A 32 -13.22 -30.69 -1.85
N ASN A 33 -13.17 -30.92 -3.16
CA ASN A 33 -13.94 -30.15 -4.14
C ASN A 33 -15.45 -30.17 -3.81
N THR A 34 -16.03 -28.98 -3.70
CA THR A 34 -17.47 -28.76 -3.88
C THR A 34 -17.67 -27.93 -5.14
N THR A 35 -18.69 -28.26 -5.93
CA THR A 35 -18.89 -27.73 -7.28
C THR A 35 -19.60 -26.39 -7.26
N SER A 36 -18.88 -25.32 -6.91
CA SER A 36 -19.34 -23.96 -7.21
C SER A 36 -19.49 -23.77 -8.73
N LYS A 37 -20.58 -23.13 -9.15
CA LYS A 37 -20.73 -22.74 -10.57
C LYS A 37 -19.61 -21.72 -10.88
N PRO A 38 -18.94 -21.81 -12.04
CA PRO A 38 -17.90 -20.85 -12.39
C PRO A 38 -18.48 -19.44 -12.43
N THR A 39 -17.99 -18.56 -11.55
CA THR A 39 -18.40 -17.15 -11.56
C THR A 39 -17.90 -16.50 -12.84
N GLN A 40 -18.80 -15.89 -13.60
CA GLN A 40 -18.43 -15.19 -14.84
C GLN A 40 -17.50 -14.03 -14.52
N VAL A 41 -16.27 -14.09 -15.02
CA VAL A 41 -15.23 -13.08 -14.78
C VAL A 41 -15.65 -11.74 -15.38
N ASN A 42 -15.66 -10.69 -14.56
CA ASN A 42 -15.97 -9.34 -15.02
C ASN A 42 -14.68 -8.64 -15.51
N HIS A 43 -14.39 -8.78 -16.80
CA HIS A 43 -13.23 -8.16 -17.43
C HIS A 43 -13.23 -6.62 -17.37
N ALA A 44 -14.39 -5.96 -17.22
CA ALA A 44 -14.44 -4.51 -17.01
C ALA A 44 -13.91 -4.12 -15.63
N ILE A 45 -14.14 -4.93 -14.59
CA ILE A 45 -13.52 -4.74 -13.27
C ILE A 45 -12.00 -4.92 -13.37
N ILE A 46 -11.52 -5.97 -14.04
CA ILE A 46 -10.07 -6.21 -14.23
C ILE A 46 -9.40 -5.03 -14.93
N LYS A 47 -9.98 -4.56 -16.06
CA LYS A 47 -9.49 -3.36 -16.75
C LYS A 47 -9.47 -2.14 -15.82
N GLY A 48 -10.51 -1.92 -15.02
CA GLY A 48 -10.56 -0.82 -14.05
C GLY A 48 -9.45 -0.89 -13.01
N ILE A 49 -9.12 -2.08 -12.51
CA ILE A 49 -8.01 -2.29 -11.57
C ILE A 49 -6.66 -1.99 -12.23
N GLU A 50 -6.47 -2.40 -13.49
CA GLU A 50 -5.25 -2.10 -14.24
C GLU A 50 -5.11 -0.60 -14.52
N LEU A 51 -6.21 0.11 -14.83
CA LEU A 51 -6.23 1.57 -14.95
C LEU A 51 -5.85 2.26 -13.63
N LEU A 52 -6.33 1.78 -12.47
CA LEU A 52 -5.89 2.30 -11.16
C LEU A 52 -4.38 2.10 -10.93
N TYR A 53 -3.86 0.94 -11.30
CA TYR A 53 -2.44 0.61 -11.14
C TYR A 53 -1.51 1.37 -12.09
N ASP A 54 -2.00 1.70 -13.29
CA ASP A 54 -1.34 2.60 -14.27
C ASP A 54 -1.61 4.10 -13.98
N SER A 55 -2.23 4.42 -12.83
CA SER A 55 -2.57 5.78 -12.36
C SER A 55 -3.58 6.57 -13.21
N LYS A 56 -4.33 5.89 -14.09
CA LYS A 56 -5.41 6.42 -14.93
C LYS A 56 -6.74 6.49 -14.15
N PHE A 57 -6.75 7.26 -13.06
CA PHE A 57 -7.84 7.26 -12.09
C PHE A 57 -9.20 7.67 -12.68
N ASP A 58 -9.20 8.60 -13.64
CA ASP A 58 -10.43 9.15 -14.22
C ASP A 58 -11.06 8.15 -15.21
N GLU A 59 -10.25 7.51 -16.08
CA GLU A 59 -10.67 6.40 -16.95
C GLU A 59 -11.21 5.21 -16.13
N ALA A 60 -10.62 4.92 -14.97
CA ALA A 60 -11.10 3.88 -14.07
C ALA A 60 -12.44 4.27 -13.43
N GLU A 61 -12.59 5.54 -13.04
CA GLU A 61 -13.80 6.05 -12.40
C GLU A 61 -15.03 5.98 -13.32
N ASP A 62 -14.90 6.43 -14.57
CA ASP A 62 -15.97 6.31 -15.57
C ASP A 62 -16.37 4.85 -15.80
N LEU A 63 -15.39 3.94 -15.86
CA LEU A 63 -15.64 2.51 -16.04
C LEU A 63 -16.39 1.90 -14.84
N PHE A 64 -16.03 2.28 -13.61
CA PHE A 64 -16.73 1.81 -12.41
C PHE A 64 -18.10 2.48 -12.21
N GLN A 65 -18.30 3.73 -12.67
CA GLN A 65 -19.62 4.36 -12.73
C GLN A 65 -20.57 3.59 -13.67
N ASN A 66 -20.10 3.19 -14.85
CA ASN A 66 -20.89 2.36 -15.77
C ASN A 66 -21.27 1.00 -15.16
N ILE A 67 -20.34 0.33 -14.47
CA ILE A 67 -20.63 -0.92 -13.73
C ILE A 67 -21.70 -0.71 -12.65
N VAL A 68 -21.70 0.44 -11.96
CA VAL A 68 -22.76 0.81 -11.00
C VAL A 68 -24.10 1.07 -11.69
N ALA A 69 -24.11 1.69 -12.86
CA ALA A 69 -25.33 1.95 -13.63
C ALA A 69 -25.98 0.65 -14.15
N GLU A 70 -25.17 -0.31 -14.62
CA GLU A 70 -25.63 -1.64 -15.03
C GLU A 70 -26.13 -2.49 -13.85
N LYS A 71 -25.45 -2.41 -12.69
CA LYS A 71 -25.68 -3.28 -11.54
C LYS A 71 -25.81 -2.49 -10.22
N PRO A 72 -26.83 -1.62 -10.05
CA PRO A 72 -26.96 -0.73 -8.90
C PRO A 72 -27.30 -1.41 -7.56
N LYS A 73 -27.40 -2.76 -7.54
CA LYS A 73 -27.55 -3.58 -6.33
C LYS A 73 -26.34 -4.48 -6.05
N ASP A 74 -25.29 -4.39 -6.86
CA ASP A 74 -24.05 -5.14 -6.69
C ASP A 74 -23.01 -4.25 -5.97
N PRO A 75 -22.45 -4.68 -4.82
CA PRO A 75 -21.45 -3.87 -4.12
C PRO A 75 -20.14 -3.67 -4.89
N ALA A 76 -19.85 -4.49 -5.91
CA ALA A 76 -18.59 -4.46 -6.64
C ALA A 76 -18.24 -3.07 -7.20
N GLY A 77 -19.16 -2.46 -7.97
CA GLY A 77 -18.92 -1.15 -8.59
C GLY A 77 -18.69 -0.04 -7.55
N TYR A 78 -19.49 -0.02 -6.48
CA TYR A 78 -19.33 0.94 -5.38
C TYR A 78 -18.01 0.75 -4.62
N PHE A 79 -17.59 -0.50 -4.37
CA PHE A 79 -16.30 -0.79 -3.77
C PHE A 79 -15.15 -0.23 -4.62
N TYR A 80 -15.19 -0.46 -5.94
CA TYR A 80 -14.13 0.06 -6.81
C TYR A 80 -14.13 1.58 -6.98
N LEU A 81 -15.29 2.27 -6.93
CA LEU A 81 -15.33 3.74 -6.82
C LEU A 81 -14.66 4.25 -5.54
N ALA A 82 -14.81 3.54 -4.42
CA ALA A 82 -14.02 3.82 -3.22
C ALA A 82 -12.51 3.58 -3.48
N MET A 83 -12.15 2.53 -4.22
CA MET A 83 -10.74 2.24 -4.58
C MET A 83 -10.11 3.24 -5.56
N VAL A 84 -10.88 3.93 -6.42
CA VAL A 84 -10.37 5.11 -7.17
C VAL A 84 -9.90 6.17 -6.19
N THR A 85 -10.77 6.51 -5.25
CA THR A 85 -10.55 7.59 -4.28
C THR A 85 -9.38 7.24 -3.34
N TRP A 86 -9.32 5.98 -2.89
CA TRP A 86 -8.18 5.43 -2.15
C TRP A 86 -6.87 5.51 -2.96
N SER A 87 -6.89 5.16 -4.25
CA SER A 87 -5.70 5.20 -5.11
C SER A 87 -5.17 6.62 -5.29
N ARG A 88 -6.04 7.63 -5.41
CA ARG A 88 -5.65 9.05 -5.41
C ARG A 88 -5.03 9.48 -4.07
N LEU A 89 -5.63 9.12 -2.92
CA LEU A 89 -5.06 9.37 -1.59
C LEU A 89 -3.70 8.68 -1.40
N ALA A 90 -3.57 7.41 -1.82
CA ALA A 90 -2.32 6.64 -1.77
C ALA A 90 -1.23 7.20 -2.71
N SER A 91 -1.63 7.89 -3.77
CA SER A 91 -0.75 8.64 -4.68
C SER A 91 -0.41 10.05 -4.16
N GLY A 92 -0.88 10.39 -2.96
CA GLY A 92 -0.51 11.60 -2.25
C GLY A 92 -1.46 12.79 -2.45
N PHE A 93 -2.61 12.63 -3.11
CA PHE A 93 -3.56 13.73 -3.39
C PHE A 93 -4.49 14.05 -2.21
N TRP A 94 -3.95 14.32 -1.02
CA TRP A 94 -4.77 14.56 0.18
C TRP A 94 -5.44 15.94 0.18
N SER A 95 -6.78 15.94 0.25
CA SER A 95 -7.64 17.06 0.61
C SER A 95 -8.73 16.57 1.59
N GLY A 96 -9.42 17.49 2.27
CA GLY A 96 -10.58 17.13 3.11
C GLY A 96 -11.68 16.49 2.27
N GLU A 97 -12.06 17.17 1.18
CA GLU A 97 -13.01 16.69 0.17
C GLU A 97 -12.74 15.26 -0.32
N MET A 98 -11.48 14.88 -0.60
CA MET A 98 -11.14 13.53 -1.05
C MET A 98 -11.16 12.50 0.10
N VAL A 99 -10.86 12.93 1.33
CA VAL A 99 -11.01 12.14 2.57
C VAL A 99 -12.48 11.85 2.85
N ASP A 100 -13.35 12.84 2.67
CA ASP A 100 -14.80 12.74 2.89
C ASP A 100 -15.45 11.90 1.77
N GLN A 101 -15.12 12.19 0.50
CA GLN A 101 -15.56 11.41 -0.67
C GLN A 101 -15.17 9.93 -0.58
N TYR A 102 -13.98 9.60 -0.06
CA TYR A 102 -13.59 8.21 0.18
C TYR A 102 -14.47 7.57 1.27
N GLY A 103 -14.76 8.30 2.35
CA GLY A 103 -15.67 7.88 3.41
C GLY A 103 -17.07 7.55 2.88
N ASP A 104 -17.68 8.47 2.13
CA ASP A 104 -19.01 8.27 1.55
C ASP A 104 -19.06 7.05 0.61
N ARG A 105 -18.01 6.87 -0.21
CA ARG A 105 -17.94 5.75 -1.18
C ARG A 105 -17.72 4.40 -0.53
N ILE A 106 -16.84 4.30 0.47
CA ILE A 106 -16.60 3.03 1.16
C ILE A 106 -17.80 2.63 2.03
N ASP A 107 -18.49 3.61 2.65
CA ASP A 107 -19.70 3.37 3.42
C ASP A 107 -20.90 3.03 2.51
N LYS A 108 -20.96 3.60 1.31
CA LYS A 108 -21.94 3.19 0.29
C LYS A 108 -21.74 1.75 -0.16
N ALA A 109 -20.49 1.31 -0.36
CA ALA A 109 -20.19 -0.08 -0.72
C ALA A 109 -20.62 -1.07 0.38
N ILE A 110 -20.31 -0.77 1.64
CA ILE A 110 -20.75 -1.55 2.82
C ILE A 110 -22.28 -1.59 2.90
N SER A 111 -22.96 -0.45 2.73
CA SER A 111 -24.42 -0.35 2.76
C SER A 111 -25.11 -1.20 1.69
N ILE A 112 -24.58 -1.22 0.45
CA ILE A 112 -25.13 -2.03 -0.64
C ILE A 112 -24.91 -3.52 -0.38
N ALA A 113 -23.74 -3.92 0.14
CA ALA A 113 -23.45 -5.31 0.49
C ALA A 113 -24.35 -5.82 1.63
N ASN A 114 -24.46 -5.05 2.72
CA ASN A 114 -25.32 -5.38 3.86
C ASN A 114 -26.79 -5.50 3.44
N LYS A 115 -27.31 -4.57 2.63
CA LYS A 115 -28.68 -4.67 2.09
C LYS A 115 -28.89 -5.92 1.24
N LYS A 116 -27.92 -6.34 0.44
CA LYS A 116 -28.00 -7.59 -0.35
C LYS A 116 -28.00 -8.85 0.54
N ILE A 117 -27.35 -8.80 1.71
CA ILE A 117 -27.40 -9.83 2.75
C ILE A 117 -28.77 -9.83 3.46
N GLU A 118 -29.27 -8.67 3.87
CA GLU A 118 -30.60 -8.48 4.51
C GLU A 118 -31.75 -8.94 3.60
N GLU A 119 -31.68 -8.65 2.30
CA GLU A 119 -32.64 -9.13 1.29
C GLU A 119 -32.51 -10.65 1.00
N ALA A 120 -31.64 -11.38 1.69
CA ALA A 120 -31.32 -12.81 1.50
C ALA A 120 -30.86 -13.15 0.06
N LYS A 121 -30.16 -12.23 -0.60
CA LYS A 121 -29.69 -12.33 -2.00
C LYS A 121 -28.16 -12.30 -2.12
N ALA A 122 -27.45 -12.47 -1.01
CA ALA A 122 -25.99 -12.48 -0.99
C ALA A 122 -25.40 -13.76 -1.58
N ASP A 123 -24.41 -13.57 -2.43
CA ASP A 123 -23.50 -14.58 -2.96
C ASP A 123 -22.13 -14.45 -2.26
N ALA A 124 -21.20 -15.37 -2.54
CA ALA A 124 -19.84 -15.32 -1.97
C ALA A 124 -19.15 -13.97 -2.25
N PHE A 125 -19.31 -13.42 -3.46
CA PHE A 125 -18.72 -12.13 -3.83
C PHE A 125 -19.30 -10.94 -3.07
N THR A 126 -20.56 -11.00 -2.63
CA THR A 126 -21.17 -10.00 -1.73
C THR A 126 -20.41 -9.92 -0.40
N TYR A 127 -20.05 -11.08 0.16
CA TYR A 127 -19.23 -11.17 1.37
C TYR A 127 -17.76 -10.82 1.13
N PHE A 128 -17.20 -11.14 -0.04
CA PHE A 128 -15.86 -10.68 -0.45
C PHE A 128 -15.77 -9.14 -0.49
N TYR A 129 -16.69 -8.48 -1.20
CA TYR A 129 -16.69 -7.02 -1.31
C TYR A 129 -17.03 -6.33 0.00
N LEU A 130 -17.90 -6.92 0.84
CA LEU A 130 -18.11 -6.45 2.21
C LEU A 130 -16.82 -6.53 3.03
N GLY A 131 -16.14 -7.69 3.01
CA GLY A 131 -14.88 -7.90 3.74
C GLY A 131 -13.77 -6.96 3.27
N GLY A 132 -13.63 -6.78 1.96
CA GLY A 132 -12.73 -5.79 1.37
C GLY A 132 -13.06 -4.36 1.82
N ALA A 133 -14.33 -3.95 1.72
CA ALA A 133 -14.74 -2.59 2.08
C ALA A 133 -14.55 -2.28 3.57
N LEU A 134 -14.90 -3.21 4.46
CA LEU A 134 -14.65 -3.12 5.90
C LEU A 134 -13.16 -3.08 6.21
N GLY A 135 -12.34 -3.90 5.55
CA GLY A 135 -10.89 -3.92 5.71
C GLY A 135 -10.22 -2.60 5.29
N PHE A 136 -10.62 -2.03 4.15
CA PHE A 136 -10.14 -0.73 3.67
C PHE A 136 -10.65 0.44 4.53
N LYS A 137 -11.90 0.40 5.01
CA LYS A 137 -12.41 1.36 6.01
C LYS A 137 -11.64 1.27 7.33
N GLY A 138 -11.33 0.05 7.79
CA GLY A 138 -10.51 -0.23 8.96
C GLY A 138 -9.10 0.35 8.81
N ARG A 139 -8.43 0.11 7.68
CA ARG A 139 -7.11 0.68 7.33
C ARG A 139 -7.12 2.21 7.33
N PHE A 140 -8.17 2.84 6.80
CA PHE A 140 -8.31 4.29 6.82
C PHE A 140 -8.54 4.84 8.23
N GLN A 141 -9.37 4.18 9.05
CA GLN A 141 -9.57 4.54 10.44
C GLN A 141 -8.30 4.36 11.30
N LEU A 142 -7.49 3.35 11.00
CA LEU A 142 -6.16 3.17 11.60
C LEU A 142 -5.28 4.41 11.36
N MET A 143 -5.19 4.89 10.11
CA MET A 143 -4.47 6.13 9.75
C MET A 143 -5.04 7.40 10.40
N GLN A 144 -6.32 7.40 10.80
CA GLN A 144 -6.94 8.49 11.57
C GLN A 144 -6.76 8.33 13.10
N GLN A 145 -5.92 7.39 13.54
CA GLN A 145 -5.71 7.02 14.96
C GLN A 145 -6.98 6.50 15.67
N LYS A 146 -8.00 6.07 14.92
CA LYS A 146 -9.28 5.52 15.44
C LYS A 146 -9.16 4.01 15.72
N TRP A 147 -8.12 3.64 16.46
CA TRP A 147 -7.60 2.27 16.58
C TRP A 147 -8.64 1.22 17.00
N LEU A 148 -9.49 1.53 18.00
CA LEU A 148 -10.51 0.59 18.49
C LEU A 148 -11.61 0.32 17.46
N SER A 149 -12.03 1.35 16.72
CA SER A 149 -13.02 1.23 15.66
C SER A 149 -12.44 0.48 14.44
N SER A 150 -11.18 0.74 14.11
CA SER A 150 -10.43 -0.03 13.12
C SER A 150 -10.32 -1.53 13.46
N PHE A 151 -10.12 -1.87 14.74
CA PHE A 151 -10.05 -3.26 15.20
C PHE A 151 -11.39 -4.01 15.01
N PHE A 152 -12.52 -3.40 15.36
CA PHE A 152 -13.83 -4.02 15.13
C PHE A 152 -14.16 -4.18 13.64
N LEU A 153 -13.85 -3.17 12.81
CA LEU A 153 -13.98 -3.29 11.35
C LEU A 153 -13.11 -4.43 10.77
N ALA A 154 -11.92 -4.67 11.31
CA ALA A 154 -11.08 -5.79 10.89
C ALA A 154 -11.69 -7.15 11.29
N LEU A 155 -12.30 -7.25 12.47
CA LEU A 155 -13.04 -8.43 12.92
C LEU A 155 -14.25 -8.73 12.01
N GLU A 156 -15.05 -7.71 11.69
CA GLU A 156 -16.19 -7.84 10.78
C GLU A 156 -15.74 -8.19 9.36
N ALA A 157 -14.63 -7.61 8.90
CA ALA A 157 -14.03 -7.91 7.60
C ALA A 157 -13.63 -9.39 7.48
N ILE A 158 -12.93 -9.93 8.50
CA ILE A 158 -12.50 -11.33 8.49
C ILE A 158 -13.69 -12.28 8.59
N LYS A 159 -14.71 -11.97 9.40
CA LYS A 159 -15.95 -12.74 9.44
C LYS A 159 -16.65 -12.79 8.07
N ALA A 160 -16.66 -11.69 7.32
CA ALA A 160 -17.20 -11.65 5.97
C ALA A 160 -16.34 -12.47 4.98
N LEU A 161 -15.01 -12.31 5.00
CA LEU A 161 -14.09 -13.07 4.15
C LEU A 161 -14.16 -14.58 4.43
N GLU A 162 -14.23 -15.00 5.69
CA GLU A 162 -14.47 -16.40 6.06
C GLU A 162 -15.80 -16.93 5.50
N THR A 163 -16.88 -16.14 5.54
CA THR A 163 -18.17 -16.53 4.95
C THR A 163 -18.05 -16.66 3.43
N CYS A 164 -17.35 -15.76 2.74
CA CYS A 164 -17.04 -15.91 1.32
C CYS A 164 -16.31 -17.23 1.04
N GLN A 165 -15.25 -17.53 1.79
CA GLN A 165 -14.47 -18.76 1.60
C GLN A 165 -15.26 -20.04 1.94
N LYS A 166 -16.22 -19.98 2.87
CA LYS A 166 -17.14 -21.09 3.18
C LYS A 166 -18.22 -21.28 2.10
N MET A 167 -18.59 -20.21 1.38
CA MET A 167 -19.57 -20.26 0.28
C MET A 167 -18.96 -20.63 -1.08
N ASP A 168 -17.71 -20.23 -1.34
CA ASP A 168 -16.95 -20.60 -2.53
C ASP A 168 -15.48 -20.89 -2.16
N PRO A 169 -15.15 -22.14 -1.77
CA PRO A 169 -13.79 -22.53 -1.37
C PRO A 169 -12.74 -22.37 -2.49
N ASN A 170 -13.18 -22.27 -3.75
CA ASN A 170 -12.33 -22.07 -4.90
C ASN A 170 -11.92 -20.60 -5.10
N ASN A 171 -12.60 -19.65 -4.43
CA ASN A 171 -12.28 -18.23 -4.49
C ASN A 171 -10.88 -17.96 -3.91
N LYS A 172 -9.95 -17.51 -4.75
CA LYS A 172 -8.57 -17.17 -4.34
C LYS A 172 -8.41 -15.70 -3.97
N ASP A 173 -9.31 -14.82 -4.42
CA ASP A 173 -9.31 -13.39 -4.08
C ASP A 173 -9.45 -13.13 -2.57
N VAL A 174 -10.26 -13.93 -1.89
CA VAL A 174 -10.47 -13.88 -0.43
C VAL A 174 -9.17 -14.05 0.37
N LEU A 175 -8.16 -14.72 -0.20
CA LEU A 175 -6.88 -15.00 0.43
C LEU A 175 -6.01 -13.75 0.60
N LEU A 176 -6.24 -12.68 -0.18
CA LEU A 176 -5.58 -11.39 0.05
C LEU A 176 -5.91 -10.86 1.45
N GLY A 177 -7.19 -10.73 1.78
CA GLY A 177 -7.63 -10.14 3.05
C GLY A 177 -7.31 -11.02 4.26
N LEU A 178 -7.47 -12.35 4.11
CA LEU A 178 -7.09 -13.32 5.15
C LEU A 178 -5.56 -13.34 5.35
N GLY A 179 -4.78 -13.33 4.27
CA GLY A 179 -3.32 -13.32 4.31
C GLY A 179 -2.72 -12.03 4.89
N ILE A 180 -3.31 -10.87 4.57
CA ILE A 180 -3.05 -9.58 5.22
C ILE A 180 -3.20 -9.70 6.74
N PHE A 181 -4.32 -10.27 7.19
CA PHE A 181 -4.64 -10.31 8.62
C PHE A 181 -3.75 -11.28 9.39
N ASP A 182 -3.50 -12.49 8.87
CA ASP A 182 -2.56 -13.43 9.48
C ASP A 182 -1.14 -12.86 9.56
N TYR A 183 -0.67 -12.28 8.44
CA TYR A 183 0.66 -11.69 8.37
C TYR A 183 0.80 -10.53 9.36
N TYR A 184 -0.18 -9.61 9.44
CA TYR A 184 -0.10 -8.45 10.31
C TYR A 184 -0.41 -8.72 11.78
N THR A 185 -1.32 -9.64 12.08
CA THR A 185 -1.60 -10.07 13.46
C THR A 185 -0.37 -10.76 14.06
N ALA A 186 0.40 -11.50 13.26
CA ALA A 186 1.69 -12.07 13.68
C ALA A 186 2.77 -11.02 14.04
N ARG A 187 2.62 -9.75 13.62
CA ARG A 187 3.57 -8.66 13.90
C ARG A 187 3.22 -7.84 15.15
N LEU A 188 2.06 -8.08 15.77
CA LEU A 188 1.60 -7.33 16.93
C LEU A 188 2.51 -7.56 18.13
N SER A 189 2.92 -6.49 18.80
CA SER A 189 3.77 -6.56 19.99
C SER A 189 3.08 -5.99 21.24
N GLY A 190 3.44 -6.55 22.41
CA GLY A 190 2.99 -6.08 23.72
C GLY A 190 1.48 -5.98 23.86
N VAL A 191 0.98 -4.79 24.19
CA VAL A 191 -0.43 -4.51 24.49
C VAL A 191 -1.37 -4.83 23.31
N LEU A 192 -0.89 -4.81 22.06
CA LEU A 192 -1.71 -5.19 20.92
C LEU A 192 -1.80 -6.70 20.72
N LYS A 193 -0.84 -7.48 21.24
CA LYS A 193 -1.01 -8.94 21.30
C LYS A 193 -2.14 -9.36 22.26
N PHE A 194 -2.45 -8.54 23.28
CA PHE A 194 -3.65 -8.74 24.10
C PHE A 194 -4.94 -8.61 23.28
N LEU A 195 -5.00 -7.69 22.31
CA LEU A 195 -6.14 -7.62 21.38
C LEU A 195 -6.22 -8.86 20.50
N SER A 196 -5.09 -9.45 20.07
CA SER A 196 -5.13 -10.74 19.34
C SER A 196 -5.57 -11.93 20.19
N TYR A 197 -5.35 -11.92 21.51
CA TYR A 197 -5.93 -12.95 22.39
C TYR A 197 -7.47 -12.86 22.49
N LEU A 198 -8.06 -11.72 22.12
CA LEU A 198 -9.52 -11.55 21.99
C LEU A 198 -10.06 -12.11 20.64
N LEU A 199 -9.20 -12.40 19.66
CA LEU A 199 -9.59 -12.85 18.31
C LEU A 199 -9.84 -14.36 18.20
N ILE A 200 -9.46 -15.16 19.22
CA ILE A 200 -9.48 -16.63 19.19
C ILE A 200 -8.59 -17.24 18.06
N HIS A 201 -7.74 -16.42 17.43
CA HIS A 201 -6.78 -16.85 16.41
C HIS A 201 -5.44 -16.11 16.61
N GLU A 202 -4.35 -16.83 16.86
CA GLU A 202 -3.01 -16.25 16.78
C GLU A 202 -2.60 -16.18 15.31
N GLY A 203 -2.46 -14.97 14.77
CA GLY A 203 -2.06 -14.77 13.37
C GLY A 203 -0.70 -15.41 13.06
N ASN A 204 -0.62 -16.14 11.96
CA ASN A 204 0.58 -16.86 11.55
C ASN A 204 1.23 -16.21 10.33
N LYS A 205 2.42 -15.65 10.50
CA LYS A 205 3.19 -15.00 9.43
C LYS A 205 3.45 -15.91 8.22
N VAL A 206 3.78 -17.19 8.42
CA VAL A 206 4.11 -18.11 7.33
C VAL A 206 2.86 -18.42 6.51
N GLU A 207 1.74 -18.66 7.19
CA GLU A 207 0.45 -18.89 6.53
C GLU A 207 -0.07 -17.62 5.84
N GLY A 208 0.11 -16.45 6.46
CA GLY A 208 -0.21 -15.16 5.84
C GLY A 208 0.55 -14.94 4.53
N LEU A 209 1.87 -15.16 4.52
CA LEU A 209 2.67 -15.11 3.30
C LEU A 209 2.22 -16.16 2.27
N ARG A 210 1.88 -17.39 2.69
CA ARG A 210 1.38 -18.45 1.80
C ARG A 210 0.06 -18.03 1.13
N LYS A 211 -0.90 -17.51 1.90
CA LYS A 211 -2.18 -16.98 1.41
C LYS A 211 -1.97 -15.84 0.42
N LEU A 212 -1.02 -14.94 0.69
CA LEU A 212 -0.68 -13.83 -0.20
C LEU A 212 -0.03 -14.29 -1.52
N HIS A 213 0.83 -15.32 -1.51
CA HIS A 213 1.38 -15.90 -2.76
C HIS A 213 0.30 -16.55 -3.60
N VAL A 214 -0.57 -17.38 -2.99
CA VAL A 214 -1.71 -17.97 -3.71
C VAL A 214 -2.65 -16.89 -4.27
N ALA A 215 -2.88 -15.79 -3.55
CA ALA A 215 -3.62 -14.65 -4.09
C ALA A 215 -2.88 -13.97 -5.26
N ALA A 216 -1.57 -13.79 -5.18
CA ALA A 216 -0.76 -13.20 -6.24
C ALA A 216 -0.75 -14.06 -7.52
N GLU A 217 -0.72 -15.38 -7.40
CA GLU A 217 -0.63 -16.32 -8.52
C GLU A 217 -2.01 -16.70 -9.10
N GLU A 218 -3.03 -16.87 -8.26
CA GLU A 218 -4.30 -17.50 -8.67
C GLU A 218 -5.56 -16.61 -8.56
N ALA A 219 -5.50 -15.41 -7.97
CA ALA A 219 -6.70 -14.57 -7.79
C ALA A 219 -7.07 -13.75 -9.04
N ILE A 220 -8.38 -13.54 -9.24
CA ILE A 220 -8.93 -12.98 -10.49
C ILE A 220 -8.88 -11.45 -10.50
N TYR A 221 -9.20 -10.82 -9.37
CA TYR A 221 -9.28 -9.39 -9.18
C TYR A 221 -8.20 -8.87 -8.22
N SER A 222 -7.79 -9.68 -7.24
CA SER A 222 -6.87 -9.26 -6.17
C SER A 222 -5.39 -9.58 -6.43
N SER A 223 -5.05 -10.30 -7.50
CA SER A 223 -3.66 -10.70 -7.81
C SER A 223 -2.70 -9.50 -7.86
N THR A 224 -3.09 -8.42 -8.53
CA THR A 224 -2.26 -7.20 -8.64
C THR A 224 -2.01 -6.54 -7.28
N GLU A 225 -3.01 -6.48 -6.40
CA GLU A 225 -2.85 -5.94 -5.03
C GLU A 225 -2.03 -6.89 -4.16
N ALA A 226 -2.19 -8.21 -4.30
CA ALA A 226 -1.35 -9.20 -3.61
C ALA A 226 0.12 -9.12 -4.02
N LYS A 227 0.41 -8.95 -5.32
CA LYS A 227 1.76 -8.71 -5.86
C LYS A 227 2.36 -7.40 -5.36
N SER A 228 1.57 -6.32 -5.40
CA SER A 228 1.93 -5.00 -4.87
C SER A 228 2.26 -5.06 -3.38
N LEU A 229 1.42 -5.74 -2.59
CA LEU A 229 1.63 -5.96 -1.16
C LEU A 229 2.88 -6.81 -0.90
N LEU A 230 3.06 -7.94 -1.60
CA LEU A 230 4.25 -8.78 -1.48
C LEU A 230 5.54 -8.04 -1.87
N LEU A 231 5.49 -7.16 -2.86
CA LEU A 231 6.61 -6.29 -3.24
C LEU A 231 7.02 -5.37 -2.08
N HIS A 232 6.06 -4.67 -1.47
CA HIS A 232 6.35 -3.86 -0.28
C HIS A 232 6.85 -4.74 0.88
N ILE A 233 6.24 -5.92 1.07
CA ILE A 233 6.65 -6.94 2.06
C ILE A 233 8.09 -7.46 1.84
N TYR A 234 8.63 -7.44 0.63
CA TYR A 234 9.99 -7.93 0.36
C TYR A 234 11.05 -6.82 0.15
N LEU A 235 10.67 -5.55 -0.06
CA LEU A 235 11.63 -4.45 -0.24
C LEU A 235 12.11 -3.82 1.06
N PHE A 236 11.22 -3.73 2.05
CA PHE A 236 11.41 -2.76 3.12
C PHE A 236 12.01 -3.33 4.42
N LEU A 237 11.76 -4.53 4.95
CA LEU A 237 10.66 -5.43 4.72
C LEU A 237 10.91 -6.74 5.49
N GLU A 238 10.64 -7.88 4.87
CA GLU A 238 11.37 -9.09 5.19
C GLU A 238 12.81 -8.88 4.71
N ASP A 239 13.73 -8.68 5.65
CA ASP A 239 15.15 -8.50 5.35
C ASP A 239 15.68 -9.64 4.46
N THR A 240 16.69 -9.32 3.65
CA THR A 240 17.37 -10.21 2.68
C THR A 240 16.51 -10.82 1.56
N HIS A 241 15.19 -10.59 1.53
CA HIS A 241 14.29 -11.17 0.51
C HIS A 241 14.22 -10.37 -0.81
N TYR A 242 15.15 -9.45 -1.04
CA TYR A 242 15.15 -8.53 -2.20
C TYR A 242 15.06 -9.20 -3.59
N PRO A 243 15.59 -10.41 -3.84
CA PRO A 243 15.35 -11.10 -5.12
C PRO A 243 13.87 -11.43 -5.37
N LYS A 244 13.06 -11.71 -4.34
CA LYS A 244 11.60 -11.89 -4.47
C LYS A 244 10.89 -10.58 -4.75
N ALA A 245 11.34 -9.48 -4.12
CA ALA A 245 10.87 -8.15 -4.47
C ALA A 245 11.18 -7.80 -5.93
N LEU A 246 12.38 -8.09 -6.42
CA LEU A 246 12.78 -7.73 -7.79
C LEU A 246 11.86 -8.34 -8.85
N VAL A 247 11.52 -9.63 -8.75
CA VAL A 247 10.61 -10.30 -9.69
C VAL A 247 9.24 -9.61 -9.73
N LEU A 248 8.68 -9.28 -8.57
CA LEU A 248 7.39 -8.58 -8.45
C LEU A 248 7.49 -7.13 -8.96
N ALA A 249 8.60 -6.45 -8.72
CA ALA A 249 8.84 -5.10 -9.20
C ALA A 249 8.96 -5.05 -10.73
N GLN A 250 9.66 -6.02 -11.32
CA GLN A 250 9.78 -6.18 -12.77
C GLN A 250 8.43 -6.46 -13.43
N GLU A 251 7.59 -7.36 -12.89
CA GLU A 251 6.24 -7.60 -13.44
C GLU A 251 5.38 -6.32 -13.39
N LEU A 252 5.33 -5.65 -12.23
CA LEU A 252 4.50 -4.45 -12.05
C LEU A 252 5.02 -3.28 -12.89
N ALA A 253 6.33 -3.10 -13.02
CA ALA A 253 6.93 -2.06 -13.87
C ALA A 253 6.77 -2.33 -15.37
N TYR A 254 6.70 -3.61 -15.79
CA TYR A 254 6.40 -4.00 -17.16
C TYR A 254 4.91 -3.83 -17.51
N ARG A 255 4.00 -4.13 -16.57
CA ARG A 255 2.55 -4.00 -16.80
C ARG A 255 2.03 -2.56 -16.72
N PHE A 256 2.58 -1.73 -15.85
CA PHE A 256 2.05 -0.40 -15.51
C PHE A 256 3.05 0.71 -15.85
N VAL A 257 3.36 0.80 -17.14
CA VAL A 257 4.43 1.65 -17.70
C VAL A 257 4.16 3.16 -17.56
N GLN A 258 2.91 3.60 -17.37
CA GLN A 258 2.60 5.02 -17.17
C GLN A 258 2.72 5.47 -15.72
N ALA A 259 2.75 4.54 -14.76
CA ALA A 259 2.87 4.84 -13.34
C ALA A 259 4.35 4.80 -12.87
N PRO A 260 5.01 5.95 -12.60
CA PRO A 260 6.45 5.99 -12.28
C PRO A 260 6.84 5.22 -11.00
N ARG A 261 5.85 4.92 -10.14
CA ARG A 261 6.04 4.22 -8.86
C ARG A 261 6.62 2.82 -9.04
N HIS A 262 6.13 2.03 -10.00
CA HIS A 262 6.53 0.62 -10.10
C HIS A 262 7.97 0.50 -10.62
N LYS A 263 8.32 1.27 -11.64
CA LYS A 263 9.71 1.39 -12.13
C LYS A 263 10.66 1.95 -11.06
N TYR A 264 10.19 2.87 -10.22
CA TYR A 264 10.97 3.36 -9.07
C TYR A 264 11.23 2.22 -8.06
N LEU A 265 10.22 1.40 -7.74
CA LEU A 265 10.39 0.24 -6.84
C LEU A 265 11.30 -0.85 -7.44
N GLU A 266 11.33 -1.01 -8.76
CA GLU A 266 12.33 -1.85 -9.45
C GLU A 266 13.75 -1.30 -9.25
N GLY A 267 13.93 0.02 -9.40
CA GLY A 267 15.17 0.71 -9.05
C GLY A 267 15.59 0.50 -7.60
N VAL A 268 14.65 0.60 -6.66
CA VAL A 268 14.89 0.31 -5.22
C VAL A 268 15.30 -1.15 -5.01
N ALA A 269 14.71 -2.11 -5.74
CA ALA A 269 15.10 -3.52 -5.68
C ALA A 269 16.57 -3.73 -6.10
N TYR A 270 17.00 -3.13 -7.22
CA TYR A 270 18.41 -3.20 -7.64
C TYR A 270 19.36 -2.51 -6.65
N ILE A 271 18.98 -1.36 -6.08
CA ILE A 271 19.75 -0.67 -5.03
C ILE A 271 19.92 -1.57 -3.78
N ARG A 272 18.86 -2.31 -3.40
CA ARG A 272 18.89 -3.25 -2.26
C ARG A 272 19.73 -4.51 -2.54
N ILE A 273 19.78 -4.96 -3.79
CA ILE A 273 20.58 -6.12 -4.24
C ILE A 273 22.06 -5.73 -4.48
N GLY A 274 22.33 -4.47 -4.85
CA GLY A 274 23.65 -3.98 -5.22
C GLY A 274 23.97 -4.06 -6.71
N ASP A 275 22.96 -4.29 -7.57
CA ASP A 275 23.15 -4.29 -9.03
C ASP A 275 23.19 -2.85 -9.57
N GLU A 276 24.38 -2.26 -9.54
CA GLU A 276 24.65 -0.91 -10.02
C GLU A 276 24.35 -0.73 -11.51
N LYS A 277 24.49 -1.80 -12.32
CA LYS A 277 24.22 -1.72 -13.76
C LYS A 277 22.71 -1.58 -13.99
N LYS A 278 21.90 -2.45 -13.39
CA LYS A 278 20.44 -2.39 -13.53
C LYS A 278 19.81 -1.18 -12.85
N TYR A 279 20.37 -0.73 -11.74
CA TYR A 279 20.07 0.59 -11.18
C TYR A 279 20.32 1.73 -12.19
N GLY A 280 21.46 1.70 -12.90
CA GLY A 280 21.76 2.62 -14.00
C GLY A 280 20.72 2.58 -15.13
N GLU A 281 20.39 1.38 -15.63
CA GLU A 281 19.35 1.19 -16.67
C GLU A 281 17.97 1.77 -16.24
N VAL A 282 17.61 1.70 -14.95
CA VAL A 282 16.39 2.34 -14.42
C VAL A 282 16.49 3.87 -14.42
N LEU A 283 17.65 4.45 -14.08
CA LEU A 283 17.85 5.90 -14.17
C LEU A 283 17.77 6.39 -15.62
N ASP A 284 18.30 5.62 -16.58
CA ASP A 284 18.27 5.98 -18.00
C ASP A 284 16.86 5.90 -18.58
N PHE A 285 16.08 4.85 -18.24
CA PHE A 285 14.64 4.81 -18.55
C PHE A 285 13.91 6.06 -18.06
N PHE A 286 14.20 6.54 -16.84
CA PHE A 286 13.55 7.74 -16.31
C PHE A 286 13.92 9.03 -17.07
N LYS A 287 15.15 9.14 -17.60
CA LYS A 287 15.60 10.25 -18.45
C LYS A 287 14.94 10.18 -19.83
N GLU A 288 14.95 9.00 -20.44
CA GLU A 288 14.35 8.73 -21.74
C GLU A 288 12.84 9.01 -21.72
N ARG A 289 12.10 8.44 -20.75
CA ARG A 289 10.66 8.67 -20.60
C ARG A 289 10.34 10.16 -20.40
N ALA A 290 11.15 10.89 -19.63
CA ALA A 290 11.01 12.34 -19.46
C ALA A 290 11.24 13.13 -20.77
N SER A 291 12.12 12.64 -21.67
CA SER A 291 12.40 13.30 -22.96
C SER A 291 11.29 13.13 -24.00
N PHE A 292 10.44 12.11 -23.85
CA PHE A 292 9.28 11.85 -24.72
C PHE A 292 7.97 12.50 -24.23
N GLU A 293 7.99 13.29 -23.16
CA GLU A 293 6.79 13.97 -22.66
C GLU A 293 6.54 15.31 -23.36
N ASN A 294 5.29 15.54 -23.77
CA ASN A 294 4.87 16.72 -24.53
C ASN A 294 4.75 18.01 -23.69
N SER A 295 4.97 17.95 -22.37
CA SER A 295 4.91 19.10 -21.45
C SER A 295 6.06 19.07 -20.44
N ARG A 296 6.49 20.26 -20.00
CA ARG A 296 7.54 20.40 -18.97
C ARG A 296 7.05 19.83 -17.62
N GLU A 297 5.76 19.95 -17.37
CA GLU A 297 5.04 19.44 -16.21
C GLU A 297 5.16 17.92 -16.11
N ASN A 298 4.83 17.21 -17.19
CA ASN A 298 4.90 15.75 -17.27
C ASN A 298 6.36 15.26 -17.28
N ALA A 299 7.22 15.87 -18.09
CA ALA A 299 8.66 15.59 -18.11
C ALA A 299 9.26 15.70 -16.70
N GLY A 300 8.79 16.67 -15.91
CA GLY A 300 9.18 16.85 -14.51
C GLY A 300 8.74 15.70 -13.58
N ILE A 301 7.63 15.00 -13.85
CA ILE A 301 7.18 13.85 -13.04
C ILE A 301 8.22 12.73 -13.11
N TRP A 302 8.63 12.36 -14.33
CA TRP A 302 9.65 11.35 -14.58
C TRP A 302 11.05 11.85 -14.17
N GLY A 303 11.43 13.07 -14.57
CA GLY A 303 12.75 13.65 -14.28
C GLY A 303 13.05 13.78 -12.78
N ARG A 304 12.06 14.11 -11.95
CA ARG A 304 12.23 14.12 -10.48
C ARG A 304 12.51 12.72 -9.91
N ARG A 305 12.04 11.63 -10.54
CA ARG A 305 12.34 10.26 -10.09
C ARG A 305 13.81 9.87 -10.28
N VAL A 306 14.51 10.43 -11.27
CA VAL A 306 15.97 10.28 -11.39
C VAL A 306 16.66 10.78 -10.11
N GLN A 307 16.44 12.04 -9.74
CA GLN A 307 17.09 12.64 -8.56
C GLN A 307 16.62 12.01 -7.24
N TYR A 308 15.35 11.62 -7.13
CA TYR A 308 14.82 10.95 -5.94
C TYR A 308 15.36 9.53 -5.76
N LEU A 309 15.55 8.77 -6.85
CA LEU A 309 16.17 7.43 -6.80
C LEU A 309 17.68 7.51 -6.52
N GLU A 310 18.39 8.48 -7.09
CA GLU A 310 19.78 8.77 -6.74
C GLU A 310 19.94 9.17 -5.25
N ALA A 311 18.99 9.93 -4.70
CA ALA A 311 18.98 10.24 -3.27
C ALA A 311 18.77 8.98 -2.41
N THR A 312 17.85 8.08 -2.80
CA THR A 312 17.63 6.79 -2.14
C THR A 312 18.90 5.91 -2.19
N HIS A 313 19.59 5.81 -3.34
CA HIS A 313 20.88 5.11 -3.47
C HIS A 313 21.94 5.68 -2.53
N CYS A 314 22.05 7.01 -2.48
CA CYS A 314 22.97 7.71 -1.59
C CYS A 314 22.64 7.45 -0.11
N LEU A 315 21.37 7.46 0.31
CA LEU A 315 20.98 7.19 1.70
C LEU A 315 21.28 5.75 2.13
N VAL A 316 20.95 4.76 1.30
CA VAL A 316 21.27 3.35 1.56
C VAL A 316 22.79 3.16 1.71
N ARG A 317 23.58 3.91 0.92
CA ARG A 317 25.05 3.95 0.99
C ARG A 317 25.62 4.94 2.02
N ARG A 318 24.78 5.56 2.86
CA ARG A 318 25.15 6.54 3.92
C ARG A 318 25.86 7.79 3.40
N GLN A 319 25.72 8.13 2.13
CA GLN A 319 26.24 9.34 1.49
C GLN A 319 25.24 10.49 1.66
N THR A 320 24.97 10.85 2.92
CA THR A 320 23.90 11.76 3.37
C THR A 320 23.98 13.16 2.75
N GLU A 321 25.17 13.72 2.59
CA GLU A 321 25.37 15.01 1.91
C GLU A 321 24.93 14.95 0.43
N LYS A 322 25.40 13.96 -0.33
CA LYS A 322 25.01 13.76 -1.73
C LYS A 322 23.52 13.51 -1.86
N ALA A 323 22.94 12.72 -0.93
CA ALA A 323 21.50 12.55 -0.86
C ALA A 323 20.78 13.89 -0.70
N ARG A 324 21.20 14.76 0.22
CA ARG A 324 20.61 16.11 0.37
C ARG A 324 20.71 16.95 -0.89
N SER A 325 21.87 16.97 -1.55
CA SER A 325 22.05 17.68 -2.83
C SER A 325 21.04 17.22 -3.90
N LYS A 326 20.86 15.89 -4.04
CA LYS A 326 19.85 15.29 -4.92
C LYS A 326 18.41 15.63 -4.52
N LEU A 327 18.12 15.66 -3.22
CA LEU A 327 16.79 16.03 -2.70
C LEU A 327 16.49 17.52 -2.89
N ASP A 328 17.51 18.40 -2.79
CA ASP A 328 17.36 19.83 -3.07
C ASP A 328 17.16 20.10 -4.57
N ALA A 329 17.74 19.29 -5.46
CA ALA A 329 17.39 19.32 -6.88
C ALA A 329 15.89 18.98 -7.11
N VAL A 330 15.35 17.95 -6.45
CA VAL A 330 13.90 17.63 -6.50
C VAL A 330 13.04 18.80 -5.96
N LEU A 331 13.47 19.40 -4.84
CA LEU A 331 12.75 20.48 -4.16
C LEU A 331 12.89 21.86 -4.81
N SER A 332 13.78 22.02 -5.80
CA SER A 332 13.98 23.28 -6.55
C SER A 332 12.79 23.66 -7.43
N GLN A 333 12.07 22.66 -7.96
CA GLN A 333 10.94 22.83 -8.88
C GLN A 333 9.75 21.93 -8.45
N PRO A 334 9.14 22.19 -7.28
CA PRO A 334 8.09 21.35 -6.73
C PRO A 334 6.76 21.63 -7.44
N ASN A 335 6.10 20.59 -7.95
CA ASN A 335 4.73 20.68 -8.47
C ASN A 335 3.77 19.85 -7.61
N PRO A 336 3.35 20.34 -6.43
CA PRO A 336 2.49 19.59 -5.52
C PRO A 336 1.03 19.46 -6.00
N LYS A 337 0.67 20.04 -7.17
CA LYS A 337 -0.63 19.81 -7.82
C LYS A 337 -0.66 18.53 -8.63
N LEU A 338 0.44 18.16 -9.28
CA LEU A 338 0.56 16.95 -10.11
C LEU A 338 1.38 15.83 -9.43
N ASP A 339 2.29 16.20 -8.54
CA ASP A 339 3.26 15.29 -7.93
C ASP A 339 3.50 15.64 -6.44
N PRO A 340 2.45 15.57 -5.58
CA PRO A 340 2.52 15.94 -4.16
C PRO A 340 3.55 15.11 -3.38
N LEU A 341 3.83 13.88 -3.82
CA LEU A 341 4.85 13.01 -3.24
C LEU A 341 6.24 13.68 -3.29
N MET A 342 6.60 14.33 -4.39
CA MET A 342 7.89 15.01 -4.58
C MET A 342 8.00 16.38 -3.88
N LEU A 343 7.08 16.71 -2.98
CA LEU A 343 7.28 17.78 -1.98
C LEU A 343 7.57 17.19 -0.60
N ALA A 344 6.69 16.34 -0.08
CA ALA A 344 6.74 15.93 1.32
C ALA A 344 7.75 14.80 1.60
N TRP A 345 7.89 13.83 0.69
CA TRP A 345 8.84 12.71 0.86
C TRP A 345 10.32 13.13 0.70
N PRO A 346 10.69 14.03 -0.22
CA PRO A 346 12.05 14.56 -0.24
C PRO A 346 12.42 15.33 1.03
N LEU A 347 11.49 16.12 1.59
CA LEU A 347 11.69 16.76 2.89
C LEU A 347 11.88 15.73 4.03
N LEU A 348 11.14 14.61 4.00
CA LEU A 348 11.28 13.53 4.97
C LEU A 348 12.68 12.92 4.89
N LYS A 349 13.14 12.54 3.70
CA LYS A 349 14.49 12.02 3.45
C LYS A 349 15.59 13.00 3.85
N LYS A 350 15.41 14.31 3.67
CA LYS A 350 16.36 15.32 4.20
C LYS A 350 16.41 15.28 5.73
N GLY A 351 15.27 15.22 6.42
CA GLY A 351 15.23 15.04 7.88
C GLY A 351 15.96 13.78 8.33
N MET A 352 15.67 12.64 7.70
CA MET A 352 16.30 11.36 8.01
C MET A 352 17.82 11.37 7.77
N SER A 353 18.30 12.10 6.74
CA SER A 353 19.74 12.26 6.48
C SER A 353 20.49 12.95 7.61
N TYR A 354 19.84 13.89 8.31
CA TYR A 354 20.42 14.61 9.44
C TYR A 354 20.36 13.79 10.74
N ASP A 355 19.30 13.00 10.96
CA ASP A 355 19.26 12.04 12.09
C ASP A 355 20.38 10.99 11.97
N ILE A 356 20.69 10.50 10.77
CA ILE A 356 21.80 9.54 10.50
C ILE A 356 23.19 10.09 10.89
N GLU A 357 23.37 11.41 10.74
CA GLU A 357 24.57 12.17 11.10
C GLU A 357 24.57 12.59 12.58
N GLY A 358 23.47 12.38 13.32
CA GLY A 358 23.29 12.85 14.69
C GLY A 358 22.88 14.33 14.80
N ASN A 359 22.69 15.04 13.68
CA ASN A 359 22.19 16.43 13.67
C ASN A 359 20.68 16.47 13.90
N ARG A 360 20.28 16.13 15.12
CA ARG A 360 18.88 16.01 15.54
C ARG A 360 18.10 17.32 15.45
N GLU A 361 18.76 18.46 15.69
CA GLU A 361 18.09 19.77 15.62
C GLU A 361 17.63 20.09 14.19
N GLU A 362 18.50 19.87 13.20
CA GLU A 362 18.18 20.11 11.80
C GLU A 362 17.13 19.11 11.30
N ALA A 363 17.25 17.82 11.65
CA ALA A 363 16.25 16.79 11.34
C ALA A 363 14.82 17.20 11.79
N LEU A 364 14.70 17.69 13.03
CA LEU A 364 13.43 18.17 13.59
C LEU A 364 12.84 19.37 12.84
N LYS A 365 13.64 20.22 12.17
CA LYS A 365 13.13 21.32 11.34
C LYS A 365 12.39 20.78 10.11
N TYR A 366 12.93 19.76 9.45
CA TYR A 366 12.28 19.12 8.30
C TYR A 366 10.98 18.40 8.70
N TYR A 367 10.99 17.62 9.78
CA TYR A 367 9.76 16.95 10.24
C TYR A 367 8.66 17.96 10.63
N ARG A 368 9.00 19.03 11.37
CA ARG A 368 8.06 20.12 11.69
C ARG A 368 7.57 20.87 10.45
N LYS A 369 8.38 20.98 9.39
CA LYS A 369 7.98 21.57 8.10
C LYS A 369 6.93 20.72 7.39
N ILE A 370 7.08 19.38 7.40
CA ILE A 370 6.11 18.45 6.80
C ILE A 370 4.75 18.54 7.51
N LEU A 371 4.73 18.58 8.84
CA LEU A 371 3.48 18.73 9.62
C LEU A 371 2.78 20.10 9.44
N ARG A 372 3.41 21.05 8.73
CA ARG A 372 2.83 22.36 8.37
C ARG A 372 2.38 22.43 6.90
N LEU A 373 2.57 21.38 6.11
CA LEU A 373 2.07 21.33 4.73
C LEU A 373 0.56 21.11 4.71
N LYS A 374 -0.17 21.85 3.84
CA LYS A 374 -1.60 21.61 3.59
C LYS A 374 -1.87 20.18 3.11
N ASN A 375 -0.91 19.57 2.41
CA ASN A 375 -0.90 18.18 2.00
C ASN A 375 0.49 17.60 2.30
N GLY A 376 0.56 16.64 3.24
CA GLY A 376 1.80 15.94 3.61
C GLY A 376 2.08 14.67 2.79
N ALA A 377 1.22 14.31 1.84
CA ALA A 377 1.34 13.18 0.92
C ALA A 377 1.65 11.82 1.57
N GLY A 378 1.20 11.60 2.81
CA GLY A 378 1.51 10.42 3.64
C GLY A 378 2.79 10.56 4.48
N ALA A 379 3.75 11.37 4.05
CA ALA A 379 4.98 11.62 4.80
C ALA A 379 4.75 12.32 6.16
N GLN A 380 3.59 12.96 6.37
CA GLN A 380 3.23 13.52 7.67
C GLN A 380 3.16 12.46 8.77
N PHE A 381 2.82 11.21 8.44
CA PHE A 381 2.80 10.13 9.42
C PHE A 381 4.21 9.83 9.91
N LEU A 382 5.13 9.47 9.00
CA LEU A 382 6.53 9.23 9.34
C LEU A 382 7.19 10.46 10.01
N ALA A 383 6.89 11.68 9.56
CA ALA A 383 7.37 12.89 10.23
C ALA A 383 6.90 12.99 11.70
N GLN A 384 5.66 12.62 12.01
CA GLN A 384 5.15 12.60 13.38
C GLN A 384 5.84 11.53 14.24
N ARG A 385 6.16 10.35 13.69
CA ARG A 385 7.02 9.36 14.36
C ARG A 385 8.41 9.93 14.61
N TYR A 386 9.02 10.52 13.59
CA TYR A 386 10.39 11.01 13.67
C TYR A 386 10.58 12.28 14.50
N LEU A 387 9.51 12.90 15.02
CA LEU A 387 9.61 13.87 16.11
C LEU A 387 9.94 13.21 17.47
N ASP A 388 9.37 12.04 17.76
CA ASP A 388 9.57 11.32 19.02
C ASP A 388 10.84 10.45 19.00
N GLU A 389 11.15 9.79 17.88
CA GLU A 389 12.29 8.86 17.73
C GLU A 389 13.14 9.22 16.50
N PRO A 390 14.47 9.38 16.57
CA PRO A 390 15.29 9.70 15.41
C PRO A 390 15.38 8.53 14.41
N ALA A 391 15.36 8.85 13.11
CA ALA A 391 15.54 7.86 12.04
C ALA A 391 16.91 7.17 12.16
N GLN A 392 16.95 5.85 11.96
CA GLN A 392 18.14 5.02 12.21
C GLN A 392 18.86 4.62 10.91
N ARG A 393 20.14 4.25 11.02
CA ARG A 393 20.96 3.79 9.87
C ARG A 393 20.47 2.51 9.18
N GLY A 394 19.59 1.75 9.85
CA GLY A 394 18.88 0.60 9.30
C GLY A 394 17.37 0.85 9.14
N ASP A 395 16.92 2.11 9.19
CA ASP A 395 15.50 2.42 9.00
C ASP A 395 15.10 2.09 7.54
N PRO A 396 14.04 1.29 7.34
CA PRO A 396 13.66 0.81 6.01
C PRO A 396 13.19 1.93 5.07
N PHE A 397 12.61 3.01 5.61
CA PHE A 397 12.04 4.12 4.83
C PHE A 397 13.12 5.02 4.21
N LEU A 398 14.40 4.80 4.51
CA LEU A 398 15.51 5.35 3.75
C LEU A 398 15.48 4.91 2.28
N ALA A 399 14.94 3.73 1.98
CA ALA A 399 14.79 3.19 0.63
C ALA A 399 13.42 3.45 -0.02
N TYR A 400 12.45 3.99 0.73
CA TYR A 400 11.09 4.27 0.27
C TYR A 400 11.01 5.68 -0.35
#